data_AF-A0A7S0YXZ0-F1
#
_entry.id   AF-A0A7S0YXZ0-F1
#
_cell.length_a   1.000
_cell.length_b   1.000
_cell.length_c   1.000
_cell.angle_alpha   90.00
_cell.angle_beta   90.00
_cell.angle_gamma   90.00
#
_symmetry.space_group_name_H-M   'P 1'
#
loop_
_entity.id
_entity.type
_entity.pdbx_description
1 polymer ?
#
loop_
_entity_poly.entity_id
_entity_poly.type
_entity_poly.pdbx_seq_one_letter_code
_entity_poly.pdbx_strand_id
1 'polypeptide(L)'
;TAITIYNTDPAYRTGRLIAVNSSYICYGVKGGSIRVIHQATGMRLLQKGHSTSDLGDVALSEASGDTCFMASCSDEGDLFIWRLSLEDGTNMAASEVHRVEGGRNGQPEQTYRRAVWHPTQEVLLTACADGSVRRWSCSGGQWTAADMCKHAGSVSDVAWVGSGGE
;
A
#
# COMPACT_ATOMS: atom_id res chain seq x y z
N THR A 1 -35.01 10.07 13.51
CA THR A 1 -33.74 9.56 12.96
C THR A 1 -33.18 8.55 13.93
N ALA A 2 -33.15 7.28 13.57
CA ALA A 2 -32.57 6.23 14.40
C ALA A 2 -31.06 6.19 14.16
N ILE A 3 -30.27 6.28 15.23
CA ILE A 3 -28.82 6.11 15.19
C ILE A 3 -28.55 4.68 15.64
N THR A 4 -28.07 3.83 14.74
CA THR A 4 -27.66 2.47 15.07
C THR A 4 -26.28 2.53 15.73
N ILE A 5 -26.21 2.12 16.99
CA ILE A 5 -24.94 1.97 17.73
C ILE A 5 -24.40 0.58 17.42
N TYR A 6 -23.22 0.51 16.83
CA TYR A 6 -22.49 -0.73 16.66
C TYR A 6 -21.46 -0.84 17.80
N ASN A 7 -21.57 -1.89 18.61
CA ASN A 7 -20.49 -2.29 19.51
C ASN A 7 -19.38 -2.90 18.64
N THR A 8 -18.49 -2.06 18.14
CA THR A 8 -17.21 -2.49 17.57
C THR A 8 -16.12 -2.23 18.60
N ASP A 9 -15.47 -3.29 19.06
CA ASP A 9 -14.22 -3.15 19.80
C ASP A 9 -13.19 -2.50 18.87
N PRO A 10 -12.58 -1.36 19.26
CA PRO A 10 -11.54 -0.75 18.45
C PRO A 10 -10.32 -1.66 18.44
N ALA A 11 -10.03 -2.27 17.30
CA ALA A 11 -8.77 -2.97 17.06
C ALA A 11 -7.70 -1.95 16.67
N TYR A 12 -6.74 -1.71 17.58
CA TYR A 12 -5.60 -0.86 17.31
C TYR A 12 -4.63 -1.58 16.36
N ARG A 13 -4.59 -1.15 15.09
CA ARG A 13 -3.62 -1.65 14.11
C ARG A 13 -2.51 -0.64 13.87
N THR A 14 -1.31 -1.16 13.64
CA THR A 14 -0.18 -0.39 13.13
C THR A 14 -0.34 -0.34 11.61
N GLY A 15 -0.69 0.81 11.03
CA GLY A 15 -1.20 0.81 9.66
C GLY A 15 -1.90 2.11 9.24
N ARG A 16 -1.93 2.41 7.93
CA ARG A 16 -2.84 3.37 7.32
C ARG A 16 -3.78 2.53 6.49
N LEU A 17 -5.04 2.43 6.92
CA LEU A 17 -6.08 1.72 6.17
C LEU A 17 -6.80 2.64 5.17
N ILE A 18 -6.30 3.86 5.00
CA ILE A 18 -6.74 4.85 4.03
C ILE A 18 -5.53 5.59 3.47
N ALA A 19 -5.51 5.79 2.16
CA ALA A 19 -4.54 6.61 1.44
C ALA A 19 -5.27 7.51 0.46
N VAL A 20 -4.75 8.72 0.27
CA VAL A 20 -5.32 9.73 -0.62
C VAL A 20 -4.18 10.44 -1.33
N ASN A 21 -4.31 10.66 -2.65
CA ASN A 21 -3.47 11.58 -3.41
C ASN A 21 -4.36 12.60 -4.14
N SER A 22 -3.85 13.30 -5.15
CA SER A 22 -4.64 14.27 -5.93
C SER A 22 -5.79 13.66 -6.75
N SER A 23 -5.70 12.37 -7.14
CA SER A 23 -6.65 11.74 -8.08
C SER A 23 -7.47 10.60 -7.46
N TYR A 24 -6.97 9.93 -6.41
CA TYR A 24 -7.54 8.70 -5.88
C TYR A 24 -7.67 8.70 -4.36
N ILE A 25 -8.70 8.01 -3.88
CA ILE A 25 -8.87 7.59 -2.49
C ILE A 25 -8.87 6.06 -2.47
N CYS A 26 -8.03 5.48 -1.62
CA CYS A 26 -7.96 4.04 -1.40
C CYS A 26 -8.20 3.73 0.07
N TYR A 27 -9.01 2.73 0.39
CA TYR A 27 -9.18 2.27 1.77
C TYR A 27 -9.49 0.78 1.86
N GLY A 28 -9.03 0.17 2.94
CA GLY A 28 -9.29 -1.24 3.24
C GLY A 28 -10.77 -1.49 3.54
N VAL A 29 -11.27 -2.63 3.08
CA VAL A 29 -12.57 -3.19 3.46
C VAL A 29 -12.40 -4.60 4.01
N LYS A 30 -13.48 -5.20 4.55
CA LYS A 30 -13.43 -6.55 5.14
C LYS A 30 -12.86 -7.58 4.17
N GLY A 31 -12.01 -8.47 4.68
CA GLY A 31 -11.39 -9.55 3.90
C GLY A 31 -10.24 -9.08 3.02
N GLY A 32 -9.45 -8.11 3.51
CA GLY A 32 -8.21 -7.63 2.87
C GLY A 32 -8.37 -6.93 1.52
N SER A 33 -9.60 -6.77 1.04
CA SER A 33 -9.87 -6.07 -0.22
C SER A 33 -9.71 -4.56 -0.04
N ILE A 34 -9.43 -3.85 -1.12
CA ILE A 34 -9.19 -2.41 -1.12
C ILE A 34 -10.22 -1.75 -2.03
N ARG A 35 -10.98 -0.80 -1.50
CA ARG A 35 -11.82 0.07 -2.31
C ARG A 35 -10.95 1.17 -2.89
N VAL A 36 -10.96 1.32 -4.22
CA VAL A 36 -10.31 2.43 -4.93
C VAL A 36 -11.40 3.32 -5.53
N ILE A 37 -11.27 4.63 -5.34
CA ILE A 37 -12.18 5.64 -5.85
C ILE A 37 -11.37 6.70 -6.59
N HIS A 38 -11.73 7.00 -7.84
CA HIS A 38 -11.22 8.18 -8.53
C HIS A 38 -12.03 9.42 -8.10
N GLN A 39 -11.36 10.47 -7.63
CA GLN A 39 -11.99 11.60 -6.96
C GLN A 39 -12.83 12.45 -7.91
N ALA A 40 -12.33 12.74 -9.11
CA ALA A 40 -13.03 13.64 -10.03
C ALA A 40 -14.25 12.97 -10.70
N THR A 41 -14.17 11.67 -11.02
CA THR A 41 -15.24 10.94 -11.73
C THR A 41 -16.18 10.20 -10.79
N GLY A 42 -15.77 9.99 -9.53
CA GLY A 42 -16.50 9.18 -8.57
C GLY A 42 -16.53 7.67 -8.91
N MET A 43 -15.77 7.22 -9.91
CA MET A 43 -15.71 5.81 -10.28
C MET A 43 -15.06 4.97 -9.17
N ARG A 44 -15.48 3.71 -9.05
CA ARG A 44 -15.10 2.82 -7.96
C ARG A 44 -14.77 1.44 -8.48
N LEU A 45 -13.67 0.86 -8.02
CA LEU A 45 -13.36 -0.56 -8.19
C LEU A 45 -13.06 -1.19 -6.84
N LEU A 46 -13.20 -2.51 -6.76
CA LEU A 46 -12.81 -3.29 -5.59
C LEU A 46 -11.59 -4.11 -5.97
N GLN A 47 -10.41 -3.68 -5.50
CA GLN A 47 -9.17 -4.40 -5.73
C GLN A 47 -9.04 -5.55 -4.73
N LYS A 48 -8.80 -6.75 -5.25
CA LYS A 48 -8.58 -7.96 -4.46
C LYS A 48 -7.12 -8.39 -4.60
N GLY A 49 -6.53 -8.86 -3.50
CA GLY A 49 -5.16 -9.37 -3.46
C GLY A 49 -4.91 -10.13 -2.16
N HIS A 50 -5.22 -9.49 -1.03
CA HIS A 50 -5.10 -10.06 0.32
C HIS A 50 -6.34 -10.90 0.70
N SER A 51 -6.65 -11.93 -0.08
CA SER A 51 -7.95 -12.64 0.03
C SER A 51 -8.09 -13.50 1.29
N THR A 52 -6.99 -13.79 1.98
CA THR A 52 -6.93 -14.68 3.15
C THR A 52 -6.45 -13.98 4.41
N SER A 53 -6.21 -12.67 4.35
CA SER A 53 -5.56 -11.90 5.42
C SER A 53 -6.11 -10.48 5.49
N ASP A 54 -5.96 -9.87 6.67
CA ASP A 54 -6.33 -8.47 6.84
C ASP A 54 -5.28 -7.56 6.20
N LEU A 55 -5.74 -6.40 5.74
CA LEU A 55 -4.88 -5.34 5.23
C LEU A 55 -4.13 -4.70 6.41
N GLY A 56 -2.80 -4.69 6.34
CA GLY A 56 -1.92 -4.02 7.30
C GLY A 56 -1.65 -2.56 6.92
N ASP A 57 -1.45 -2.27 5.63
CA ASP A 57 -1.20 -0.91 5.15
C ASP A 57 -1.64 -0.68 3.71
N VAL A 58 -2.00 0.56 3.37
CA VAL A 58 -2.15 1.03 1.99
C VAL A 58 -1.53 2.42 1.83
N ALA A 59 -0.83 2.63 0.72
CA ALA A 59 -0.20 3.90 0.37
C ALA A 59 -0.35 4.20 -1.12
N LEU A 60 -0.44 5.49 -1.47
CA LEU A 60 -0.50 5.97 -2.84
C LEU A 60 0.74 6.80 -3.17
N SER A 61 1.28 6.63 -4.37
CA SER A 61 2.23 7.57 -4.96
C SER A 61 1.49 8.83 -5.38
N GLU A 62 2.21 9.91 -5.61
CA GLU A 62 1.61 11.06 -6.29
C GLU A 62 1.18 10.66 -7.70
N ALA A 63 0.10 11.25 -8.20
CA ALA A 63 -0.41 10.95 -9.53
C ALA A 63 0.41 11.67 -10.60
N SER A 64 0.75 10.93 -11.66
CA SER A 64 1.35 11.47 -12.88
C SER A 64 0.34 11.31 -14.01
N GLY A 65 -0.41 12.39 -14.27
CA GLY A 65 -1.55 12.37 -15.18
C GLY A 65 -2.64 11.41 -14.68
N ASP A 66 -3.09 10.52 -15.55
CA ASP A 66 -4.14 9.52 -15.25
C ASP A 66 -3.62 8.25 -14.58
N THR A 67 -2.35 8.23 -14.14
CA THR A 67 -1.74 7.04 -13.55
C THR A 67 -1.08 7.34 -12.20
N CYS A 68 -1.11 6.35 -11.30
CA CYS A 68 -0.33 6.36 -10.07
C CYS A 68 -0.07 4.92 -9.61
N PHE A 69 0.79 4.75 -8.60
CA PHE A 69 1.00 3.48 -7.94
C PHE A 69 0.32 3.43 -6.58
N MET A 70 -0.24 2.26 -6.27
CA MET A 70 -0.73 1.91 -4.95
C MET A 70 0.15 0.79 -4.39
N ALA A 71 0.60 0.92 -3.15
CA ALA A 71 1.23 -0.17 -2.41
C ALA A 71 0.24 -0.67 -1.36
N SER A 72 0.17 -1.98 -1.16
CA SER A 72 -0.60 -2.56 -0.07
C SER A 72 0.08 -3.76 0.55
N CYS A 73 0.03 -3.88 1.87
CA CYS A 73 0.55 -5.06 2.56
C CYS A 73 -0.46 -5.69 3.51
N SER A 74 -0.31 -7.00 3.77
CA SER A 74 -1.14 -7.74 4.71
C SER A 74 -0.39 -8.17 5.96
N ASP A 75 -1.15 -8.60 6.96
CA ASP A 75 -0.63 -9.17 8.20
C ASP A 75 0.17 -10.48 7.97
N GLU A 76 -0.05 -11.16 6.84
CA GLU A 76 0.69 -12.37 6.43
C GLU A 76 2.01 -12.06 5.69
N GLY A 77 2.33 -10.77 5.52
CA GLY A 77 3.56 -10.32 4.86
C GLY A 77 3.49 -10.27 3.35
N ASP A 78 2.32 -10.41 2.73
CA ASP A 78 2.18 -10.09 1.31
C ASP A 78 2.39 -8.59 1.12
N LEU A 79 3.13 -8.20 0.08
CA LEU A 79 3.22 -6.83 -0.44
C LEU A 79 2.82 -6.83 -1.90
N PHE A 80 1.89 -5.96 -2.28
CA PHE A 80 1.54 -5.72 -3.67
C PHE A 80 1.88 -4.29 -4.05
N ILE A 81 2.34 -4.12 -5.29
CA ILE A 81 2.39 -2.84 -5.98
C ILE A 81 1.41 -2.94 -7.16
N TRP A 82 0.47 -2.02 -7.19
CA TRP A 82 -0.56 -1.91 -8.21
C TRP A 82 -0.33 -0.65 -9.02
N ARG A 83 -0.53 -0.72 -10.33
CA ARG A 83 -0.71 0.46 -11.17
C ARG A 83 -2.20 0.78 -11.23
N LEU A 84 -2.58 1.98 -10.81
CA LEU A 84 -3.90 2.54 -11.01
C LEU A 84 -3.89 3.38 -12.28
N SER A 85 -4.92 3.23 -13.12
CA SER A 85 -5.10 4.05 -14.33
C SER A 85 -6.55 4.50 -14.49
N LEU A 86 -6.74 5.65 -15.14
CA LEU A 86 -8.00 6.12 -15.67
C LEU A 86 -7.86 6.34 -17.19
N GLU A 87 -8.26 5.35 -17.98
CA GLU A 87 -8.20 5.42 -19.43
C GLU A 87 -9.45 6.11 -19.99
N ASP A 88 -9.24 7.03 -20.94
CA ASP A 88 -10.29 7.78 -21.64
C ASP A 88 -11.32 8.45 -20.72
N GLY A 89 -10.92 8.79 -19.48
CA GLY A 89 -11.77 9.39 -18.45
C GLY A 89 -12.91 8.50 -17.93
N THR A 90 -13.04 7.27 -18.41
CA THR A 90 -14.22 6.41 -18.18
C THR A 90 -13.90 4.97 -17.82
N ASN A 91 -12.66 4.52 -18.02
CA ASN A 91 -12.24 3.17 -17.69
C ASN A 91 -11.17 3.18 -16.59
N MET A 92 -11.58 2.84 -15.37
CA MET A 92 -10.67 2.78 -14.23
C MET A 92 -10.16 1.35 -14.02
N ALA A 93 -8.84 1.18 -13.94
CA ALA A 93 -8.21 -0.12 -13.72
C ALA A 93 -7.19 -0.08 -12.57
N ALA A 94 -6.95 -1.26 -12.01
CA ALA A 94 -5.92 -1.51 -11.02
C ALA A 94 -5.22 -2.83 -11.38
N SER A 95 -3.98 -2.73 -11.86
CA SER A 95 -3.21 -3.86 -12.38
C SER A 95 -2.06 -4.19 -11.44
N GLU A 96 -1.91 -5.45 -11.06
CA GLU A 96 -0.74 -5.90 -10.29
C GLU A 96 0.52 -5.74 -11.16
N VAL A 97 1.51 -5.00 -10.65
CA VAL A 97 2.82 -4.83 -11.32
C VAL A 97 3.97 -5.47 -10.55
N HIS A 98 3.77 -5.73 -9.25
CA HIS A 98 4.71 -6.49 -8.44
C HIS A 98 4.00 -7.10 -7.24
N ARG A 99 4.47 -8.28 -6.83
CA ARG A 99 4.03 -8.94 -5.61
C ARG A 99 5.21 -9.61 -4.94
N VAL A 100 5.30 -9.42 -3.63
CA VAL A 100 6.09 -10.27 -2.74
C VAL A 100 5.10 -11.08 -1.95
N GLU A 101 5.16 -12.40 -2.11
CA GLU A 101 4.34 -13.29 -1.30
C GLU A 101 4.91 -13.36 0.11
N GLY A 102 4.04 -13.16 1.09
CA GLY A 102 4.37 -13.37 2.48
C GLY A 102 4.74 -14.83 2.77
N GLY A 103 5.46 -15.05 3.86
CA GLY A 103 5.97 -16.36 4.24
C GLY A 103 4.87 -17.35 4.60
N ARG A 104 4.27 -18.02 3.61
CA ARG A 104 3.42 -19.23 3.79
C ARG A 104 4.16 -20.40 4.47
N ASN A 105 5.44 -20.23 4.77
CA ASN A 105 6.36 -21.22 5.34
C ASN A 105 6.74 -20.93 6.80
N GLY A 106 5.97 -20.12 7.53
CA GLY A 106 6.16 -19.93 8.97
C GLY A 106 7.32 -19.00 9.35
N GLN A 107 7.62 -18.00 8.51
CA GLN A 107 8.50 -16.87 8.87
C GLN A 107 7.67 -15.60 9.11
N PRO A 108 7.00 -15.47 10.27
CA PRO A 108 6.14 -14.33 10.61
C PRO A 108 6.90 -13.00 10.77
N GLU A 109 8.22 -13.05 10.66
CA GLU A 109 9.10 -11.89 10.84
C GLU A 109 9.08 -10.98 9.62
N GLN A 110 8.68 -11.48 8.44
CA GLN A 110 8.62 -10.71 7.19
C GLN A 110 7.30 -9.96 6.97
N THR A 111 6.61 -9.57 8.04
CA THR A 111 5.39 -8.75 7.94
C THR A 111 5.74 -7.26 7.81
N TYR A 112 5.31 -6.65 6.72
CA TYR A 112 5.45 -5.22 6.49
C TYR A 112 4.55 -4.41 7.45
N ARG A 113 5.15 -3.47 8.18
CA ARG A 113 4.45 -2.57 9.12
C ARG A 113 4.04 -1.25 8.48
N ARG A 114 4.80 -0.81 7.47
CA ARG A 114 4.61 0.45 6.78
C ARG A 114 5.09 0.37 5.34
N ALA A 115 4.35 0.97 4.43
CA ALA A 115 4.73 1.31 3.07
C ALA A 115 4.54 2.82 2.85
N VAL A 116 5.56 3.54 2.36
CA VAL A 116 5.46 4.98 2.05
C VAL A 116 6.14 5.29 0.72
N TRP A 117 5.38 5.86 -0.21
CA TRP A 117 5.90 6.34 -1.49
C TRP A 117 6.70 7.63 -1.31
N HIS A 118 7.76 7.78 -2.10
CA HIS A 118 8.47 9.04 -2.24
C HIS A 118 7.50 10.11 -2.77
N PRO A 119 7.56 11.37 -2.28
CA PRO A 119 6.59 12.40 -2.66
C PRO A 119 6.62 12.76 -4.15
N THR A 120 7.73 12.54 -4.85
CA THR A 120 7.90 12.95 -6.25
C THR A 120 8.49 11.89 -7.18
N GLN A 121 8.89 10.74 -6.66
CA GLN A 121 9.57 9.69 -7.44
C GLN A 121 8.79 8.38 -7.28
N GLU A 122 8.88 7.50 -8.27
CA GLU A 122 8.26 6.16 -8.24
C GLU A 122 9.11 5.19 -7.41
N VAL A 123 9.35 5.56 -6.15
CA VAL A 123 10.18 4.84 -5.19
C VAL A 123 9.36 4.60 -3.94
N LEU A 124 9.34 3.36 -3.45
CA LEU A 124 8.64 2.98 -2.23
C LEU A 124 9.65 2.66 -1.11
N LEU A 125 9.37 3.09 0.11
CA LEU A 125 10.02 2.55 1.30
C LEU A 125 9.08 1.62 2.04
N THR A 126 9.63 0.52 2.56
CA THR A 126 8.90 -0.37 3.47
C THR A 126 9.66 -0.58 4.77
N ALA A 127 8.94 -0.56 5.89
CA ALA A 127 9.39 -1.01 7.19
C ALA A 127 8.88 -2.42 7.48
N CYS A 128 9.74 -3.30 7.99
CA CYS A 128 9.40 -4.69 8.26
C CYS A 128 9.61 -5.07 9.73
N ALA A 129 8.80 -6.04 10.20
CA ALA A 129 8.91 -6.60 11.54
C ALA A 129 10.25 -7.31 11.80
N ASP A 130 10.94 -7.76 10.75
CA ASP A 130 12.28 -8.36 10.85
C ASP A 130 13.37 -7.32 11.11
N GLY A 131 13.03 -6.03 11.13
CA GLY A 131 13.96 -4.93 11.33
C GLY A 131 14.54 -4.34 10.05
N SER A 132 14.20 -4.86 8.86
CA SER A 132 14.67 -4.33 7.59
C SER A 132 13.89 -3.07 7.19
N VAL A 133 14.63 -2.12 6.60
CA VAL A 133 14.07 -1.05 5.79
C VAL A 133 14.52 -1.28 4.36
N ARG A 134 13.57 -1.34 3.42
CA ARG A 134 13.85 -1.60 2.00
C ARG A 134 13.33 -0.47 1.13
N ARG A 135 14.12 -0.15 0.11
CA ARG A 135 13.76 0.74 -0.99
C ARG A 135 13.37 -0.09 -2.20
N TRP A 136 12.22 0.20 -2.78
CA TRP A 136 11.72 -0.45 -3.99
C TRP A 136 11.70 0.55 -5.13
N SER A 137 12.13 0.11 -6.30
CA SER A 137 12.12 0.91 -7.53
C SER A 137 11.91 0.01 -8.75
N CYS A 138 11.37 0.58 -9.82
CA CYS A 138 11.19 -0.11 -11.09
C CYS A 138 12.30 0.29 -12.07
N SER A 139 12.97 -0.71 -12.66
CA SER A 139 13.90 -0.51 -13.77
C SER A 139 13.60 -1.54 -14.86
N GLY A 140 13.41 -1.09 -16.11
CA GLY A 140 13.07 -1.97 -17.22
C GLY A 140 11.73 -2.71 -17.05
N GLY A 141 10.78 -2.15 -16.28
CA GLY A 141 9.50 -2.79 -15.99
C GLY A 141 9.54 -3.80 -14.84
N GLN A 142 10.71 -4.03 -14.24
CA GLN A 142 10.87 -4.94 -13.11
C GLN A 142 11.07 -4.15 -11.82
N TRP A 143 10.24 -4.44 -10.82
CA TRP A 143 10.40 -3.94 -9.46
C TRP A 143 11.44 -4.76 -8.70
N THR A 144 12.37 -4.08 -8.03
CA THR A 144 13.39 -4.70 -7.20
C THR A 144 13.45 -4.02 -5.83
N ALA A 145 13.91 -4.77 -4.82
CA ALA A 145 14.17 -4.26 -3.49
C ALA A 145 15.67 -4.11 -3.25
N ALA A 146 16.07 -3.01 -2.62
CA ALA A 146 17.39 -2.80 -2.06
C ALA A 146 17.27 -2.62 -0.54
N ASP A 147 18.07 -3.36 0.22
CA ASP A 147 18.17 -3.17 1.67
C ASP A 147 18.84 -1.81 1.95
N MET A 148 18.17 -0.96 2.73
CA MET A 148 18.70 0.34 3.16
C MET A 148 19.46 0.21 4.47
N CYS A 149 18.83 -0.44 5.46
CA CYS A 149 19.42 -0.73 6.75
C CYS A 149 18.70 -1.91 7.42
N LYS A 150 19.36 -2.47 8.45
CA LYS A 150 18.82 -3.53 9.30
C LYS A 150 18.91 -3.09 10.76
N HIS A 151 17.76 -2.87 11.37
CA HIS A 151 17.64 -2.60 12.81
C HIS A 151 17.68 -3.92 13.59
N ALA A 152 18.08 -3.86 14.86
CA ALA A 152 18.14 -5.03 15.75
C ALA A 152 16.74 -5.58 16.13
N GLY A 153 15.67 -4.86 15.82
CA GLY A 153 14.29 -5.26 16.07
C GLY A 153 13.34 -4.61 15.08
N SER A 154 12.04 -4.90 15.23
CA SER A 154 10.97 -4.45 14.33
C SER A 154 11.01 -2.95 14.06
N VAL A 155 11.00 -2.59 12.77
CA VAL A 155 10.79 -1.21 12.35
C VAL A 155 9.29 -0.99 12.20
N SER A 156 8.74 -0.07 13.00
CA SER A 156 7.29 0.16 13.05
C SER A 156 6.81 1.18 12.02
N ASP A 157 7.66 2.12 11.63
CA ASP A 157 7.33 3.22 10.73
C ASP A 157 8.58 3.70 9.98
N VAL A 158 8.36 4.28 8.80
CA VAL A 158 9.35 4.95 7.96
C VAL A 158 8.68 6.15 7.29
N ALA A 159 9.42 7.22 7.08
CA ALA A 159 8.94 8.39 6.36
C ALA A 159 10.06 9.00 5.52
N TRP A 160 9.69 9.63 4.43
CA TRP A 160 10.60 10.46 3.65
C TRP A 160 10.74 11.83 4.30
N VAL A 161 11.98 12.32 4.41
CA VAL A 161 12.24 13.70 4.82
C VAL A 161 12.20 14.57 3.56
N GLY A 162 11.36 15.60 3.59
CA GLY A 162 11.12 16.47 2.45
C GLY A 162 12.31 17.37 2.12
N SER A 163 13.08 16.99 1.12
CA SER A 163 13.74 17.90 0.20
C SER A 163 13.78 17.18 -1.13
N GLY A 164 13.25 17.76 -2.21
CA GLY A 164 13.26 17.16 -3.54
C GLY A 164 14.65 17.05 -4.15
N GLY A 165 15.56 16.32 -3.50
CA GLY A 165 16.92 16.01 -3.90
C GLY A 165 17.20 14.53 -3.64
N GLU A 166 18.04 13.97 -4.51
CA GLU A 166 18.30 12.55 -4.80
C GLU A 166 18.46 11.60 -3.59
#